data_AF-A0A352EUH9-F1
#
_entry.id   AF-A0A352EUH9-F1
#
_cell.length_a   1.000
_cell.length_b   1.000
_cell.length_c   1.000
_cell.angle_alpha   90.00
_cell.angle_beta   90.00
_cell.angle_gamma   90.00
#
_symmetry.space_group_name_H-M   'P 1'
#
loop_
_entity.id
_entity.type
_entity.pdbx_description
1 polymer ?
#
loop_
_entity_poly.entity_id
_entity_poly.type
_entity_poly.pdbx_seq_one_letter_code
_entity_poly.pdbx_strand_id
1 'polypeptide(L)'
;MVSMCRPVSCEPGILGNRFTPFGHQQEVPQLCRRRWRCYYQDMLKARSLLLLTMAISAGLPAVAQDKSTGGFKGKVRVEVGTPVGVTVVVRQQEREVGRVVTDKSGEFTVNRLKPGLYAVTLRKPGLSVGTIENIEVRAGKTRSLGDRLVLTIDEGSIAFIKGSVFDPTGRSVPNVRVELFRIEADGNIKKIDGRVSNEIGSFVFRLTPDVARYRVTAKGKDSEPVSKDIEVDGAAVYRVALTINAK
;
A
#
# COMPACT_ATOMS: atom_id res chain seq x y z
N MET A 1 -42.77 10.76 -20.55
CA MET A 1 -43.23 9.83 -21.60
C MET A 1 -42.47 10.14 -22.88
N VAL A 2 -41.90 9.09 -23.47
CA VAL A 2 -41.01 9.10 -24.63
C VAL A 2 -41.81 9.44 -25.90
N SER A 3 -41.28 10.27 -26.79
CA SER A 3 -41.32 9.94 -28.23
C SER A 3 -40.30 10.75 -29.03
N MET A 4 -39.36 10.02 -29.61
CA MET A 4 -38.41 10.47 -30.63
C MET A 4 -39.15 10.59 -31.97
N CYS A 5 -38.90 11.67 -32.72
CA CYS A 5 -39.03 11.63 -34.18
C CYS A 5 -37.63 11.74 -34.79
N ARG A 6 -37.24 10.66 -35.47
CA ARG A 6 -35.96 10.46 -36.16
C ARG A 6 -35.87 11.34 -37.40
N PRO A 7 -34.70 11.91 -37.73
CA PRO A 7 -34.38 12.28 -39.10
C PRO A 7 -34.04 11.03 -39.91
N VAL A 8 -34.62 10.95 -41.10
CA VAL A 8 -34.34 9.92 -42.12
C VAL A 8 -33.00 10.25 -42.77
N SER A 9 -32.17 9.21 -42.86
CA SER A 9 -30.85 9.18 -43.46
C SER A 9 -30.82 9.67 -44.91
N CYS A 10 -29.72 10.33 -45.28
CA CYS A 10 -29.05 10.09 -46.55
C CYS A 10 -27.54 10.16 -46.27
N GLU A 11 -26.91 8.99 -46.26
CA GLU A 11 -25.46 8.85 -46.21
C GLU A 11 -24.81 9.25 -47.54
N PRO A 12 -23.50 9.55 -47.52
CA PRO A 12 -22.79 10.21 -48.61
C PRO A 12 -22.23 9.22 -49.63
N GLY A 13 -22.49 9.48 -50.91
CA GLY A 13 -21.75 8.92 -52.02
C GLY A 13 -20.43 9.68 -52.23
N ILE A 14 -19.34 8.94 -52.08
CA ILE A 14 -17.93 9.35 -52.20
C ILE A 14 -17.58 9.74 -53.65
N LEU A 15 -16.44 10.44 -53.77
CA LEU A 15 -15.54 10.56 -54.92
C LEU A 15 -15.74 11.89 -55.66
N GLY A 16 -14.75 12.77 -55.75
CA GLY A 16 -13.34 12.47 -55.95
C GLY A 16 -12.96 13.05 -57.31
N ASN A 17 -12.41 14.26 -57.27
CA ASN A 17 -11.56 14.92 -58.26
C ASN A 17 -11.54 14.38 -59.70
N ARG A 18 -11.73 15.33 -60.64
CA ARG A 18 -10.74 15.83 -61.61
C ARG A 18 -11.30 15.91 -63.04
N PHE A 19 -10.84 16.93 -63.75
CA PHE A 19 -10.87 17.17 -65.20
C PHE A 19 -11.95 18.13 -65.76
N THR A 20 -11.40 19.28 -66.19
CA THR A 20 -11.81 20.29 -67.19
C THR A 20 -12.17 19.70 -68.58
N PRO A 21 -12.45 20.49 -69.65
CA PRO A 21 -12.94 21.88 -69.82
C PRO A 21 -14.12 21.97 -70.84
N PHE A 22 -14.47 23.21 -71.23
CA PHE A 22 -15.24 23.62 -72.42
C PHE A 22 -16.78 23.58 -72.37
N GLY A 23 -17.39 24.70 -72.74
CA GLY A 23 -18.83 24.80 -73.03
C GLY A 23 -19.41 26.19 -72.79
N HIS A 24 -19.25 27.06 -73.77
CA HIS A 24 -19.81 28.41 -73.89
C HIS A 24 -21.34 28.49 -73.71
N GLN A 25 -21.81 29.66 -73.22
CA GLN A 25 -23.00 30.45 -73.62
C GLN A 25 -24.38 29.75 -73.71
N GLN A 26 -25.53 30.32 -73.36
CA GLN A 26 -25.98 31.65 -72.92
C GLN A 26 -27.51 31.52 -72.68
N GLU A 27 -28.10 32.54 -72.05
CA GLU A 27 -29.52 32.95 -72.19
C GLU A 27 -30.58 32.05 -71.53
N VAL A 28 -31.65 32.53 -70.90
CA VAL A 28 -32.35 33.83 -70.87
C VAL A 28 -33.18 33.95 -69.57
N PRO A 29 -33.77 35.12 -69.27
CA PRO A 29 -33.97 35.61 -67.91
C PRO A 29 -35.46 35.89 -67.55
N GLN A 30 -35.62 36.49 -66.36
CA GLN A 30 -36.74 37.33 -65.90
C GLN A 30 -38.09 36.63 -65.60
N LEU A 31 -38.57 36.74 -64.36
CA LEU A 31 -39.67 37.66 -64.01
C LEU A 31 -40.15 37.45 -62.56
N CYS A 32 -40.71 38.54 -62.01
CA CYS A 32 -41.37 38.68 -60.69
C CYS A 32 -40.42 38.61 -59.49
N ARG A 33 -39.82 39.71 -59.00
CA ARG A 33 -40.36 41.05 -58.67
C ARG A 33 -41.47 40.99 -57.61
N ARG A 34 -41.20 41.72 -56.50
CA ARG A 34 -42.04 42.06 -55.32
C ARG A 34 -41.99 41.00 -54.22
N ARG A 35 -41.42 41.27 -53.05
CA ARG A 35 -41.81 42.33 -52.09
C ARG A 35 -40.65 42.52 -51.08
N TRP A 36 -39.82 43.55 -51.23
CA TRP A 36 -39.83 44.78 -50.41
C TRP A 36 -40.04 44.60 -48.90
N ARG A 37 -39.02 45.05 -48.16
CA ARG A 37 -39.07 45.70 -46.83
C ARG A 37 -39.49 44.84 -45.64
N CYS A 38 -38.51 44.47 -44.81
CA CYS A 38 -38.29 45.03 -43.48
C CYS A 38 -37.02 44.38 -42.90
N TYR A 39 -35.91 45.11 -42.81
CA TYR A 39 -35.52 45.90 -41.63
C TYR A 39 -34.87 44.99 -40.56
N TYR A 40 -33.59 44.61 -40.73
CA TYR A 40 -32.42 45.40 -40.30
C TYR A 40 -32.28 45.55 -38.77
N GLN A 41 -32.52 44.49 -37.97
CA GLN A 41 -32.17 44.49 -36.54
C GLN A 41 -31.52 43.22 -35.96
N ASP A 42 -31.47 42.08 -36.65
CA ASP A 42 -30.98 40.84 -36.02
C ASP A 42 -29.55 40.41 -36.41
N MET A 43 -28.82 41.24 -37.17
CA MET A 43 -27.51 40.86 -37.70
C MET A 43 -26.33 41.06 -36.72
N LEU A 44 -26.59 41.51 -35.48
CA LEU A 44 -25.56 41.72 -34.46
C LEU A 44 -25.54 40.66 -33.36
N LYS A 45 -26.62 39.89 -33.15
CA LYS A 45 -26.67 38.86 -32.09
C LYS A 45 -26.18 37.48 -32.57
N ALA A 46 -26.30 37.18 -33.86
CA ALA A 46 -25.95 35.87 -34.42
C ALA A 46 -24.43 35.63 -34.56
N ARG A 47 -23.60 36.68 -34.60
CA ARG A 47 -22.12 36.53 -34.59
C ARG A 47 -21.54 36.24 -33.21
N SER A 48 -22.29 36.52 -32.13
CA SER A 48 -21.85 36.27 -30.76
C SER A 48 -22.05 34.82 -30.30
N LEU A 49 -22.98 34.08 -30.92
CA LEU A 49 -23.28 32.69 -30.54
C LEU A 49 -22.45 31.62 -31.27
N LEU A 50 -21.82 31.96 -32.40
CA LEU A 50 -20.93 31.03 -33.12
C LEU A 50 -19.46 31.10 -32.66
N LEU A 51 -19.08 32.14 -31.91
CA LEU A 51 -17.76 32.24 -31.26
C LEU A 51 -17.77 31.71 -29.82
N LEU A 52 -18.95 31.51 -29.20
CA LEU A 52 -19.04 30.99 -27.84
C LEU A 52 -19.03 29.45 -27.76
N THR A 53 -19.40 28.75 -28.84
CA THR A 53 -19.40 27.27 -28.86
C THR A 53 -18.06 26.66 -29.27
N MET A 54 -17.20 27.41 -29.98
CA MET A 54 -15.85 26.97 -30.34
C MET A 54 -14.81 27.15 -29.21
N ALA A 55 -15.19 27.81 -28.11
CA ALA A 55 -14.32 28.07 -26.96
C ALA A 55 -14.44 27.02 -25.83
N ILE A 56 -15.35 26.05 -25.93
CA ILE A 56 -15.62 25.06 -24.85
C ILE A 56 -14.99 23.68 -25.15
N SER A 57 -14.31 23.49 -26.28
CA SER A 57 -13.67 22.21 -26.63
C SER A 57 -12.19 22.07 -26.23
N ALA A 58 -11.57 23.10 -25.62
CA ALA A 58 -10.12 23.14 -25.36
C ALA A 58 -9.71 22.83 -23.91
N GLY A 59 -10.47 22.00 -23.21
CA GLY A 59 -10.26 21.74 -21.77
C GLY A 59 -10.30 20.27 -21.37
N LEU A 60 -9.85 19.34 -22.21
CA LEU A 60 -9.57 18.00 -21.74
C LEU A 60 -8.22 18.06 -21.00
N PRO A 61 -8.15 17.78 -19.68
CA PRO A 61 -6.88 17.55 -19.04
C PRO A 61 -6.27 16.32 -19.72
N ALA A 62 -5.31 16.55 -20.61
CA ALA A 62 -4.45 15.52 -21.11
C ALA A 62 -3.70 14.97 -19.90
N VAL A 63 -4.25 13.93 -19.27
CA VAL A 63 -3.46 12.99 -18.51
C VAL A 63 -2.46 12.43 -19.50
N ALA A 64 -1.31 13.09 -19.62
CA ALA A 64 -0.15 12.57 -20.30
C ALA A 64 0.24 11.32 -19.52
N GLN A 65 -0.40 10.20 -19.86
CA GLN A 65 0.06 8.89 -19.46
C GLN A 65 1.36 8.72 -20.22
N ASP A 66 2.44 9.11 -19.57
CA ASP A 66 3.79 9.00 -20.08
C ASP A 66 4.06 7.52 -20.32
N LYS A 67 3.78 7.07 -21.55
CA LYS A 67 3.95 5.69 -22.01
C LYS A 67 5.41 5.23 -21.91
N SER A 68 6.34 6.14 -21.62
CA SER A 68 7.74 5.83 -21.37
C SER A 68 7.99 5.22 -19.99
N THR A 69 7.04 5.34 -19.05
CA THR A 69 7.18 4.81 -17.69
C THR A 69 6.24 3.65 -17.42
N GLY A 70 6.65 2.75 -16.53
CA GLY A 70 5.87 1.63 -16.03
C GLY A 70 5.75 1.65 -14.51
N GLY A 71 5.22 0.56 -13.96
CA GLY A 71 5.09 0.40 -12.51
C GLY A 71 4.83 -1.03 -12.08
N PHE A 72 4.74 -1.22 -10.77
CA PHE A 72 4.24 -2.44 -10.19
C PHE A 72 3.44 -2.18 -8.93
N LYS A 73 2.53 -3.10 -8.64
CA LYS A 73 1.75 -3.14 -7.41
C LYS A 73 1.95 -4.48 -6.72
N GLY A 74 1.83 -4.48 -5.40
CA GLY A 74 1.96 -5.71 -4.61
C GLY A 74 1.25 -5.57 -3.28
N LYS A 75 1.12 -6.72 -2.61
CA LYS A 75 0.57 -6.82 -1.27
C LYS A 75 1.56 -7.52 -0.35
N VAL A 76 1.90 -6.86 0.74
CA VAL A 76 2.74 -7.41 1.81
C VAL A 76 1.85 -8.07 2.85
N ARG A 77 2.14 -9.32 3.17
CA ARG A 77 1.60 -10.03 4.33
C ARG A 77 2.64 -10.08 5.43
N VAL A 78 2.16 -10.02 6.67
CA VAL A 78 2.99 -10.19 7.86
C VAL A 78 2.40 -11.34 8.65
N GLU A 79 3.25 -12.25 9.14
CA GLU A 79 2.81 -13.41 9.92
C GLU A 79 2.20 -13.01 11.27
N VAL A 80 2.80 -12.01 11.92
CA VAL A 80 2.36 -11.49 13.22
C VAL A 80 2.35 -9.96 13.19
N GLY A 81 1.19 -9.35 13.43
CA GLY A 81 1.01 -7.91 13.51
C GLY A 81 0.34 -7.29 12.27
N THR A 82 0.46 -5.97 12.13
CA THR A 82 -0.21 -5.22 11.05
C THR A 82 0.73 -4.99 9.87
N PRO A 83 0.30 -5.21 8.61
CA PRO A 83 1.12 -4.99 7.42
C PRO A 83 1.30 -3.51 7.03
N VAL A 84 0.74 -2.58 7.82
CA VAL A 84 0.87 -1.14 7.63
C VAL A 84 2.25 -0.62 7.98
N GLY A 85 2.74 0.39 7.26
CA GLY A 85 3.98 1.07 7.62
C GLY A 85 5.25 0.31 7.25
N VAL A 86 5.16 -0.69 6.37
CA VAL A 86 6.34 -1.37 5.82
C VAL A 86 6.96 -0.44 4.77
N THR A 87 8.25 -0.17 4.92
CA THR A 87 9.01 0.63 3.94
C THR A 87 9.42 -0.26 2.78
N VAL A 88 8.97 0.08 1.58
CA VAL A 88 9.29 -0.55 0.31
C VAL A 88 10.36 0.29 -0.38
N VAL A 89 11.58 -0.23 -0.44
CA VAL A 89 12.70 0.41 -1.12
C VAL A 89 12.90 -0.25 -2.47
N VAL A 90 12.80 0.53 -3.55
CA VAL A 90 13.00 0.06 -4.91
C VAL A 90 14.41 0.43 -5.35
N ARG A 91 15.16 -0.57 -5.78
CA ARG A 91 16.53 -0.44 -6.27
C ARG A 91 16.63 -0.89 -7.71
N GLN A 92 17.43 -0.17 -8.48
CA GLN A 92 17.90 -0.61 -9.78
C GLN A 92 19.40 -0.84 -9.66
N GLN A 93 19.83 -2.10 -9.76
CA GLN A 93 21.20 -2.48 -9.40
C GLN A 93 21.51 -2.03 -7.96
N GLU A 94 22.50 -1.15 -7.75
CA GLU A 94 22.89 -0.63 -6.44
C GLU A 94 22.25 0.71 -6.07
N ARG A 95 21.49 1.33 -6.99
CA ARG A 95 20.90 2.67 -6.76
C ARG A 95 19.47 2.58 -6.28
N GLU A 96 19.13 3.30 -5.21
CA GLU A 96 17.74 3.53 -4.79
C GLU A 96 17.07 4.48 -5.78
N VAL A 97 15.99 4.01 -6.41
CA VAL A 97 15.21 4.78 -7.39
C VAL A 97 13.87 5.27 -6.83
N GLY A 98 13.44 4.71 -5.71
CA GLY A 98 12.18 5.06 -5.09
C GLY A 98 11.97 4.41 -3.74
N ARG A 99 11.12 5.05 -2.94
CA ARG A 99 10.73 4.61 -1.61
C ARG A 99 9.24 4.87 -1.40
N VAL A 100 8.51 3.85 -0.97
CA VAL A 100 7.06 3.92 -0.70
C VAL A 100 6.78 3.22 0.62
N VAL A 101 5.68 3.57 1.29
CA VAL A 101 5.23 2.90 2.52
C VAL A 101 3.92 2.19 2.23
N THR A 102 3.75 0.98 2.78
CA THR A 102 2.49 0.21 2.63
C THR A 102 1.34 0.84 3.39
N ASP A 103 0.13 0.69 2.84
CA ASP A 103 -1.10 1.14 3.46
C ASP A 103 -1.62 0.17 4.56
N LYS A 104 -2.83 0.42 5.08
CA LYS A 104 -3.44 -0.38 6.14
C LYS A 104 -3.70 -1.84 5.75
N SER A 105 -3.92 -2.13 4.46
CA SER A 105 -4.13 -3.49 3.95
C SER A 105 -2.82 -4.16 3.53
N GLY A 106 -1.68 -3.47 3.63
CA GLY A 106 -0.37 -3.95 3.21
C GLY A 106 -0.12 -3.77 1.72
N GLU A 107 -0.99 -3.03 1.02
CA GLU A 107 -0.85 -2.77 -0.41
C GLU A 107 0.10 -1.60 -0.65
N PHE A 108 0.85 -1.70 -1.75
CA PHE A 108 1.72 -0.64 -2.22
C PHE A 108 1.69 -0.60 -3.74
N THR A 109 1.86 0.62 -4.27
CA THR A 109 1.96 0.86 -5.71
C THR A 109 3.14 1.76 -5.98
N VAL A 110 4.00 1.33 -6.90
CA VAL A 110 5.13 2.12 -7.39
C VAL A 110 4.92 2.39 -8.87
N ASN A 111 4.88 3.67 -9.23
CA ASN A 111 4.67 4.15 -10.59
C ASN A 111 5.85 5.02 -11.04
N ARG A 112 5.87 5.40 -12.32
CA ARG A 112 6.88 6.28 -12.93
C ARG A 112 8.29 5.68 -12.93
N LEU A 113 8.38 4.35 -13.03
CA LEU A 113 9.66 3.65 -13.17
C LEU A 113 10.02 3.53 -14.65
N LYS A 114 11.30 3.74 -14.98
CA LYS A 114 11.78 3.45 -16.34
C LYS A 114 11.71 1.94 -16.60
N PRO A 115 11.49 1.49 -17.84
CA PRO A 115 11.52 0.07 -18.17
C PRO A 115 12.89 -0.53 -17.80
N GLY A 116 12.89 -1.71 -17.20
CA GLY A 116 14.10 -2.35 -16.71
C GLY A 116 13.85 -3.38 -15.62
N LEU A 117 14.93 -3.94 -15.08
CA LEU A 117 14.92 -4.87 -13.95
C LEU A 117 15.16 -4.12 -12.64
N TYR A 118 14.33 -4.43 -11.65
CA TYR A 118 14.41 -3.84 -10.31
C TYR A 118 14.50 -4.92 -9.24
N ALA A 119 15.10 -4.54 -8.13
CA ALA A 119 15.02 -5.24 -6.86
C ALA A 119 14.18 -4.41 -5.89
N VAL A 120 13.37 -5.08 -5.08
CA VAL A 120 12.55 -4.46 -4.05
C VAL A 120 12.93 -5.05 -2.71
N THR A 121 13.27 -4.18 -1.77
CA THR A 121 13.56 -4.55 -0.38
C THR A 121 12.48 -3.98 0.52
N LEU A 122 11.84 -4.86 1.28
CA LEU A 122 10.86 -4.53 2.30
C LEU A 122 11.56 -4.45 3.66
N ARG A 123 11.35 -3.35 4.38
CA ARG A 123 11.91 -3.13 5.72
C ARG A 123 10.86 -2.60 6.67
N LYS A 124 10.78 -3.22 7.84
CA LYS A 124 10.00 -2.73 8.98
C LYS A 124 10.71 -3.16 10.26
N PRO A 125 10.94 -2.26 11.23
CA PRO A 125 11.55 -2.63 12.50
C PRO A 125 10.81 -3.78 13.18
N GLY A 126 11.55 -4.77 13.70
CA GLY A 126 11.02 -5.97 14.35
C GLY A 126 10.53 -7.07 13.38
N LEU A 127 10.61 -6.86 12.07
CA LEU A 127 10.33 -7.87 11.05
C LEU A 127 11.57 -8.16 10.21
N SER A 128 11.63 -9.38 9.68
CA SER A 128 12.68 -9.84 8.78
C SER A 128 12.68 -9.01 7.49
N VAL A 129 13.86 -8.75 6.95
CA VAL A 129 14.02 -8.03 5.68
C VAL A 129 13.67 -8.96 4.53
N GLY A 130 12.61 -8.64 3.78
CA GLY A 130 12.24 -9.37 2.56
C GLY A 130 12.84 -8.70 1.33
N THR A 131 13.50 -9.46 0.46
CA THR A 131 14.03 -8.95 -0.82
C THR A 131 13.49 -9.78 -1.97
N ILE A 132 13.00 -9.11 -3.02
CA ILE A 132 12.67 -9.72 -4.31
C ILE A 132 13.53 -9.05 -5.37
N GLU A 133 14.18 -9.87 -6.18
CA GLU A 133 14.97 -9.43 -7.32
C GLU A 133 14.28 -9.77 -8.65
N ASN A 134 14.85 -9.28 -9.75
CA ASN A 134 14.42 -9.61 -11.11
C ASN A 134 12.96 -9.20 -11.41
N ILE A 135 12.49 -8.08 -10.85
CA ILE A 135 11.19 -7.51 -11.17
C ILE A 135 11.31 -6.73 -12.48
N GLU A 136 10.86 -7.36 -13.56
CA GLU A 136 10.77 -6.73 -14.88
C GLU A 136 9.61 -5.74 -14.95
N VAL A 137 9.93 -4.49 -15.25
CA VAL A 137 8.99 -3.39 -15.52
C VAL A 137 9.00 -3.06 -17.01
N ARG A 138 7.82 -3.04 -17.62
CA ARG A 138 7.61 -2.66 -19.04
C ARG A 138 6.94 -1.30 -19.13
N ALA A 139 7.27 -0.55 -20.17
CA ALA A 139 6.69 0.77 -20.44
C ALA A 139 5.16 0.69 -20.59
N GLY A 140 4.43 1.61 -19.98
CA GLY A 140 2.96 1.69 -20.06
C GLY A 140 2.20 0.54 -19.39
N LYS A 141 2.88 -0.36 -18.65
CA LYS A 141 2.23 -1.48 -17.95
C LYS A 141 2.53 -1.45 -16.45
N THR A 142 1.52 -1.77 -15.65
CA THR A 142 1.66 -1.99 -14.21
C THR A 142 1.62 -3.49 -13.92
N ARG A 143 2.74 -4.07 -13.50
CA ARG A 143 2.82 -5.49 -13.13
C ARG A 143 2.28 -5.72 -11.73
N SER A 144 1.54 -6.81 -11.50
CA SER A 144 1.16 -7.24 -10.15
C SER A 144 2.17 -8.26 -9.62
N LEU A 145 2.74 -8.03 -8.44
CA LEU A 145 3.58 -8.97 -7.72
C LEU A 145 2.76 -9.97 -6.89
N GLY A 146 1.44 -9.75 -6.78
CA GLY A 146 0.55 -10.56 -5.98
C GLY A 146 0.80 -10.40 -4.48
N ASP A 147 0.63 -11.49 -3.76
CA ASP A 147 0.58 -11.60 -2.30
C ASP A 147 1.69 -12.51 -1.72
N ARG A 148 2.72 -12.76 -2.53
CA ARG A 148 3.87 -13.62 -2.22
C ARG A 148 4.90 -12.97 -1.30
N LEU A 149 4.71 -11.69 -0.99
CA LEU A 149 5.57 -10.92 -0.11
C LEU A 149 5.16 -11.18 1.33
N VAL A 150 5.81 -12.14 1.98
CA VAL A 150 5.56 -12.46 3.39
C VAL A 150 6.76 -12.00 4.21
N LEU A 151 6.52 -11.15 5.20
CA LEU A 151 7.50 -10.79 6.22
C LEU A 151 7.22 -11.57 7.49
N THR A 152 8.23 -12.28 7.96
CA THR A 152 8.25 -12.97 9.25
C THR A 152 8.84 -12.06 10.32
N ILE A 153 8.70 -12.44 11.59
CA ILE A 153 9.41 -11.76 12.68
C ILE A 153 10.92 -11.90 12.46
N ASP A 154 11.68 -10.84 12.70
CA ASP A 154 13.13 -10.96 12.81
C ASP A 154 13.47 -11.38 14.23
N GLU A 155 13.74 -12.67 14.43
CA GLU A 155 14.16 -13.19 15.74
C GLU A 155 15.46 -12.55 16.23
N GLY A 156 16.28 -12.01 15.32
CA GLY A 156 17.52 -11.27 15.65
C GLY A 156 17.32 -9.81 16.03
N SER A 157 16.08 -9.28 15.96
CA SER A 157 15.74 -7.91 16.38
C SER A 157 14.88 -7.87 17.64
N ILE A 158 14.63 -9.01 18.30
CA ILE A 158 13.74 -9.13 19.46
C ILE A 158 14.46 -9.84 20.59
N ALA A 159 14.26 -9.36 21.82
CA ALA A 159 14.69 -10.06 23.02
C ALA A 159 13.61 -11.07 23.43
N PHE A 160 14.01 -12.32 23.67
CA PHE A 160 13.12 -13.35 24.19
C PHE A 160 13.51 -13.74 25.60
N ILE A 161 12.59 -13.64 26.54
CA ILE A 161 12.74 -14.28 27.85
C ILE A 161 12.01 -15.62 27.79
N LYS A 162 12.77 -16.70 27.71
CA LYS A 162 12.27 -18.08 27.72
C LYS A 162 12.55 -18.68 29.09
N GLY A 163 11.60 -19.40 29.64
CA GLY A 163 11.85 -20.07 30.91
C GLY A 163 10.90 -21.20 31.19
N SER A 164 11.20 -21.90 32.28
CA SER A 164 10.39 -22.97 32.81
C SER A 164 10.22 -22.83 34.31
N VAL A 165 9.06 -23.25 34.80
CA VAL A 165 8.74 -23.31 36.21
C VAL A 165 8.86 -24.75 36.69
N PHE A 166 9.59 -24.94 37.78
CA PHE A 166 9.87 -26.24 38.38
C PHE A 166 9.39 -26.26 39.84
N ASP A 167 9.19 -27.46 40.37
CA ASP A 167 9.08 -27.73 41.80
C ASP A 167 10.48 -28.04 42.40
N PRO A 168 10.61 -28.19 43.72
CA PRO A 168 11.88 -28.53 44.36
C PRO A 168 12.41 -29.92 43.99
N THR A 169 11.54 -30.79 43.46
CA THR A 169 11.90 -32.13 42.98
C THR A 169 12.37 -32.13 41.51
N GLY A 170 12.38 -30.97 40.85
CA GLY A 170 12.79 -30.78 39.47
C GLY A 170 11.68 -31.08 38.44
N ARG A 171 10.43 -31.28 38.86
CA ARG A 171 9.31 -31.51 37.94
C ARG A 171 8.77 -30.18 37.42
N SER A 172 8.42 -30.14 36.14
CA SER A 172 7.77 -28.98 35.54
C SER A 172 6.38 -28.75 36.13
N VAL A 173 6.07 -27.51 36.51
CA VAL A 173 4.75 -27.14 37.05
C VAL A 173 3.94 -26.36 36.02
N PRO A 174 2.84 -26.93 35.50
CA PRO A 174 1.95 -26.25 34.57
C PRO A 174 1.02 -25.28 35.29
N ASN A 175 0.33 -24.43 34.53
CA ASN A 175 -0.71 -23.53 35.04
C ASN A 175 -0.25 -22.49 36.08
N VAL A 176 1.04 -22.15 36.09
CA VAL A 176 1.61 -21.13 36.98
C VAL A 176 1.50 -19.77 36.31
N ARG A 177 0.97 -18.77 37.03
CA ARG A 177 0.89 -17.40 36.50
C ARG A 177 2.26 -16.75 36.59
N VAL A 178 2.89 -16.52 35.45
CA VAL A 178 4.17 -15.82 35.32
C VAL A 178 3.90 -14.38 34.89
N GLU A 179 4.29 -13.41 35.72
CA GLU A 179 4.17 -11.99 35.45
C GLU A 179 5.53 -11.39 35.14
N LEU A 180 5.59 -10.51 34.14
CA LEU A 180 6.78 -9.79 33.75
C LEU A 180 6.64 -8.32 34.13
N PHE A 181 7.64 -7.82 34.87
CA PHE A 181 7.75 -6.42 35.25
C PHE A 181 9.03 -5.83 34.69
N ARG A 182 8.98 -4.58 34.24
CA ARG A 182 10.15 -3.76 33.90
C ARG A 182 10.54 -2.96 35.14
N ILE A 183 11.82 -3.00 35.48
CA ILE A 183 12.41 -2.15 36.52
C ILE A 183 13.00 -0.95 35.78
N GLU A 184 12.41 0.22 35.99
CA GLU A 184 12.89 1.47 35.43
C GLU A 184 14.11 1.98 36.22
N ALA A 185 14.85 2.94 35.65
CA ALA A 185 16.06 3.48 36.26
C ALA A 185 15.81 4.21 37.60
N ASP A 186 14.58 4.66 37.84
CA ASP A 186 14.13 5.29 39.09
C ASP A 186 13.76 4.26 40.19
N GLY A 187 13.85 2.96 39.89
CA GLY A 187 13.47 1.88 40.80
C GLY A 187 11.97 1.53 40.77
N ASN A 188 11.17 2.20 39.94
CA ASN A 188 9.77 1.87 39.77
C ASN A 188 9.61 0.55 39.01
N ILE A 189 8.65 -0.27 39.44
CA ILE A 189 8.39 -1.59 38.86
C ILE A 189 7.06 -1.54 38.11
N LYS A 190 7.13 -1.51 36.78
CA LYS A 190 5.95 -1.46 35.92
C LYS A 190 5.62 -2.85 35.37
N LYS A 191 4.39 -3.32 35.57
CA LYS A 191 3.92 -4.56 34.95
C LYS A 191 3.82 -4.39 33.43
N ILE A 192 4.45 -5.28 32.68
CA ILE A 192 4.49 -5.25 31.20
C ILE A 192 3.58 -6.32 30.60
N ASP A 193 3.70 -7.56 31.06
CA ASP A 193 2.95 -8.70 30.52
C ASP A 193 2.69 -9.74 31.63
N GLY A 194 1.82 -10.70 31.36
CA GLY A 194 1.57 -11.84 32.22
C GLY A 194 1.01 -13.03 31.43
N ARG A 195 1.56 -14.21 31.68
CA ARG A 195 1.21 -15.45 30.99
C ARG A 195 1.03 -16.59 31.99
N VAL A 196 0.42 -17.67 31.55
CA VAL A 196 0.30 -18.90 32.31
C VAL A 196 1.25 -19.93 31.69
N SER A 197 2.01 -20.66 32.52
CA SER A 197 2.88 -21.73 32.03
C SER A 197 2.07 -22.85 31.38
N ASN A 198 2.60 -23.44 30.30
CA ASN A 198 1.94 -24.54 29.60
C ASN A 198 2.09 -25.88 30.33
N GLU A 199 1.60 -26.98 29.74
CA GLU A 199 1.64 -28.34 30.31
C GLU A 199 3.05 -28.81 30.73
N ILE A 200 4.09 -28.31 30.05
CA ILE A 200 5.50 -28.61 30.35
C ILE A 200 6.16 -27.54 31.24
N GLY A 201 5.38 -26.63 31.84
CA GLY A 201 5.83 -25.57 32.74
C GLY A 201 6.60 -24.45 32.06
N SER A 202 6.63 -24.38 30.73
CA SER A 202 7.39 -23.37 29.99
C SER A 202 6.58 -22.11 29.66
N PHE A 203 7.30 -21.00 29.51
CA PHE A 203 6.78 -19.69 29.17
C PHE A 203 7.75 -18.93 28.26
N VAL A 204 7.21 -18.01 27.46
CA VAL A 204 7.99 -17.15 26.55
C VAL A 204 7.41 -15.75 26.58
N PHE A 205 8.26 -14.75 26.82
CA PHE A 205 7.97 -13.33 26.62
C PHE A 205 8.76 -12.78 25.45
N ARG A 206 8.15 -11.87 24.69
CA ARG A 206 8.76 -11.16 23.56
C ARG A 206 8.90 -9.69 23.95
N LEU A 207 10.10 -9.16 23.87
CA LEU A 207 10.45 -7.82 24.33
C LEU A 207 11.19 -7.03 23.25
N THR A 208 11.15 -5.70 23.37
CA THR A 208 12.05 -4.87 22.60
C THR A 208 13.49 -5.12 23.04
N PRO A 209 14.47 -5.07 22.13
CA PRO A 209 15.88 -5.31 22.42
C PRO A 209 16.54 -4.13 23.14
N ASP A 210 15.77 -3.30 23.84
CA ASP A 210 16.29 -2.15 24.56
C ASP A 210 16.97 -2.61 25.84
N VAL A 211 18.08 -1.96 26.20
CA VAL A 211 18.78 -2.26 27.44
C VAL A 211 17.88 -1.92 28.64
N ALA A 212 17.42 -2.94 29.35
CA ALA A 212 16.51 -2.79 30.47
C ALA A 212 16.58 -3.98 31.42
N ARG A 213 16.25 -3.73 32.69
CA ARG A 213 16.16 -4.76 33.72
C ARG A 213 14.70 -5.20 33.89
N TYR A 214 14.48 -6.50 33.91
CA TYR A 214 13.17 -7.10 34.06
C TYR A 214 13.12 -8.01 35.28
N ARG A 215 11.97 -8.04 35.96
CA ARG A 215 11.65 -8.99 37.03
C ARG A 215 10.58 -9.94 36.54
N VAL A 216 10.90 -11.23 36.52
CA VAL A 216 9.95 -12.30 36.21
C VAL A 216 9.47 -12.90 37.52
N THR A 217 8.16 -12.90 37.74
CA THR A 217 7.53 -13.41 38.97
C THR A 217 6.60 -14.56 38.66
N ALA A 218 6.86 -15.75 39.20
CA ALA A 218 5.95 -16.89 39.14
C ALA A 218 5.05 -16.92 40.39
N LYS A 219 3.74 -16.97 40.18
CA LYS A 219 2.68 -17.10 41.19
C LYS A 219 1.95 -18.42 40.99
N GLY A 220 2.25 -19.39 41.87
CA GLY A 220 1.46 -20.62 41.98
C GLY A 220 0.12 -20.34 42.66
N LYS A 221 -0.87 -21.21 42.45
CA LYS A 221 -2.20 -21.09 43.08
C LYS A 221 -2.12 -21.15 44.61
N ASP A 222 -1.23 -22.01 45.11
CA ASP A 222 -1.01 -22.31 46.53
C ASP A 222 0.49 -22.21 46.89
N SER A 223 1.20 -21.26 46.27
CA SER A 223 2.65 -21.08 46.43
C SER A 223 3.00 -19.62 46.64
N GLU A 224 4.06 -19.37 47.40
CA GLU A 224 4.61 -18.02 47.50
C GLU A 224 5.16 -17.54 46.15
N PRO A 225 5.01 -16.25 45.81
CA PRO A 225 5.52 -15.71 44.57
C PRO A 225 7.04 -15.75 44.54
N VAL A 226 7.61 -16.37 43.50
CA VAL A 226 9.07 -16.43 43.30
C VAL A 226 9.45 -15.47 42.19
N SER A 227 10.38 -14.57 42.49
CA SER A 227 10.84 -13.53 41.55
C SER A 227 12.30 -13.73 41.16
N LYS A 228 12.63 -13.42 39.90
CA LYS A 228 14.01 -13.40 39.40
C LYS A 228 14.23 -12.21 38.48
N ASP A 229 15.34 -11.51 38.69
CA ASP A 229 15.73 -10.35 37.90
C ASP A 229 16.67 -10.77 36.77
N ILE A 230 16.47 -10.16 35.59
CA ILE A 230 17.20 -10.44 34.37
C ILE A 230 17.52 -9.10 33.71
N GLU A 231 18.76 -8.95 33.29
CA GLU A 231 19.19 -7.83 32.48
C GLU A 231 19.11 -8.24 31.01
N VAL A 232 18.37 -7.45 30.24
CA VAL A 232 18.31 -7.56 28.79
C VAL A 232 19.20 -6.46 28.25
N ASP A 233 20.25 -6.83 27.52
CA ASP A 233 21.25 -5.94 26.93
C ASP A 233 21.11 -5.83 25.39
N GLY A 234 20.21 -6.61 24.77
CA GLY A 234 19.98 -6.56 23.34
C GLY A 234 19.04 -7.63 22.81
N ALA A 235 19.06 -7.82 21.49
CA ALA A 235 18.29 -8.86 20.81
C ALA A 235 18.94 -10.25 21.02
N ALA A 236 18.53 -10.93 22.08
CA ALA A 236 19.01 -12.26 22.43
C ALA A 236 17.92 -13.11 23.12
N VAL A 237 18.23 -14.39 23.33
CA VAL A 237 17.37 -15.31 24.09
C VAL A 237 17.91 -15.47 25.51
N TYR A 238 17.21 -14.88 26.47
CA TYR A 238 17.50 -14.99 27.90
C TYR A 238 16.73 -16.17 28.49
N ARG A 239 17.43 -17.03 29.26
CA ARG A 239 16.87 -18.24 29.84
C ARG A 239 16.68 -18.10 31.35
N VAL A 240 15.52 -18.52 31.83
CA VAL A 240 15.13 -18.38 33.24
C VAL A 240 14.54 -19.68 33.75
N ALA A 241 15.01 -20.13 34.90
CA ALA A 241 14.36 -21.18 35.67
C ALA A 241 13.81 -20.56 36.96
N LEU A 242 12.55 -20.86 37.27
CA LEU A 242 11.89 -20.47 38.50
C LEU A 242 11.48 -21.74 39.24
N THR A 243 11.84 -21.84 40.51
CA THR A 243 11.44 -22.97 41.35
C THR A 243 10.42 -22.48 42.36
N ILE A 244 9.20 -23.02 42.33
CA ILE A 244 8.14 -22.66 43.27
C ILE A 244 7.98 -23.75 44.33
N ASN A 245 7.86 -23.32 45.59
CA ASN A 245 7.53 -24.22 46.69
C ASN A 245 6.01 -24.22 46.85
N ALA A 246 5.37 -25.36 46.56
CA ALA A 246 3.99 -25.57 46.96
C ALA A 246 3.92 -25.65 48.48
N LYS A 247 2.93 -24.96 49.07
CA LYS A 247 2.67 -25.01 50.50
C LYS A 247 1.84 -26.24 50.87
#